data_AF-A0A161TPC6-F1
#
_entry.id   AF-A0A161TPC6-F1
#
_cell.length_a   1.000
_cell.length_b   1.000
_cell.length_c   1.000
_cell.angle_alpha   90.00
_cell.angle_beta   90.00
_cell.angle_gamma   90.00
#
_symmetry.space_group_name_H-M   'P 1'
#
loop_
_entity.id
_entity.type
_entity.pdbx_description
1 polymer ?
#
loop_
_entity_poly.entity_id
_entity_poly.type
_entity_poly.pdbx_seq_one_letter_code
_entity_poly.pdbx_strand_id
1 'polypeptide(L)'
;MYLKDIEEYGEDVNDFETSPFELHFAFIFRSEIQKKYTILSLEEKELLARCDLILLKNAKKALNHLSKIYNFKESKAPIEEWWWHLDKVVSGEIKLIANATE
;
A
#
# COMPACT_ATOMS: atom_id res chain seq x y z
N MET A 1 -15.51 -0.71 10.74
CA MET A 1 -16.22 0.15 9.77
C MET A 1 -15.18 0.76 8.82
N TYR A 2 -14.45 -0.08 8.08
CA TYR A 2 -13.44 0.30 7.09
C TYR A 2 -13.44 -0.63 5.87
N LEU A 3 -14.43 -1.52 5.73
CA LEU A 3 -14.46 -2.49 4.62
C LEU A 3 -14.47 -1.80 3.25
N LYS A 4 -15.44 -0.91 3.00
CA LYS A 4 -15.58 -0.18 1.72
C LYS A 4 -14.32 0.60 1.35
N ASP A 5 -13.78 1.29 2.35
CA ASP A 5 -12.54 2.03 2.28
C ASP A 5 -11.34 1.16 1.87
N ILE A 6 -11.22 -0.05 2.45
CA ILE A 6 -10.15 -1.00 2.10
C ILE A 6 -10.39 -1.62 0.72
N GLU A 7 -11.65 -1.81 0.30
CA GLU A 7 -12.01 -2.25 -1.05
C GLU A 7 -11.58 -1.21 -2.09
N GLU A 8 -11.87 0.07 -1.86
CA GLU A 8 -11.45 1.19 -2.73
C GLU A 8 -9.91 1.23 -2.87
N TYR A 9 -9.19 1.11 -1.75
CA TYR A 9 -7.72 0.95 -1.80
C TYR A 9 -7.29 -0.24 -2.68
N GLY A 10 -7.99 -1.38 -2.59
CA GLY A 10 -7.72 -2.56 -3.39
C GLY A 10 -7.91 -2.35 -4.90
N GLU A 11 -8.92 -1.55 -5.28
CA GLU A 11 -9.16 -1.16 -6.67
C GLU A 11 -8.05 -0.23 -7.18
N ASP A 12 -7.70 0.80 -6.41
CA ASP A 12 -6.69 1.80 -6.77
C ASP A 12 -5.28 1.19 -6.96
N VAL A 13 -4.90 0.21 -6.15
CA VAL A 13 -3.59 -0.48 -6.30
C VAL A 13 -3.58 -1.51 -7.43
N ASN A 14 -4.68 -1.67 -8.14
CA ASN A 14 -4.83 -2.58 -9.26
C ASN A 14 -5.16 -1.88 -10.60
N ASP A 15 -5.53 -0.60 -10.57
CA ASP A 15 -5.77 0.21 -11.77
C ASP A 15 -4.70 1.29 -11.95
N PHE A 16 -3.88 1.14 -13.00
CA PHE A 16 -2.80 2.08 -13.34
C PHE A 16 -3.10 2.90 -14.60
N GLU A 17 -4.30 2.78 -15.16
CA GLU A 17 -4.78 3.64 -16.26
C GLU A 17 -5.37 4.96 -15.73
N THR A 18 -5.62 5.02 -14.42
CA THR A 18 -6.03 6.23 -13.70
C THR A 18 -4.88 7.25 -13.57
N SER A 19 -5.19 8.39 -12.96
CA SER A 19 -4.19 9.41 -12.64
C SER A 19 -3.25 8.93 -11.52
N PRO A 20 -1.94 9.26 -11.56
CA PRO A 20 -1.03 8.94 -10.46
C PRO A 20 -1.42 9.57 -9.13
N PHE A 21 -2.26 10.61 -9.16
CA PHE A 21 -2.85 11.18 -7.96
C PHE A 21 -3.80 10.21 -7.25
N GLU A 22 -4.51 9.32 -7.96
CA GLU A 22 -5.39 8.31 -7.33
C GLU A 22 -4.56 7.33 -6.49
N LEU A 23 -3.50 6.76 -7.06
CA LEU A 23 -2.60 5.89 -6.32
C LEU A 23 -1.90 6.61 -5.14
N HIS A 24 -1.62 7.91 -5.29
CA HIS A 24 -1.11 8.72 -4.19
C HIS A 24 -2.14 8.88 -3.06
N PHE A 25 -3.42 9.14 -3.40
CA PHE A 25 -4.50 9.18 -2.43
C PHE A 25 -4.71 7.84 -1.74
N ALA A 26 -4.64 6.74 -2.49
CA ALA A 26 -4.69 5.39 -1.96
C ALA A 26 -3.58 5.13 -0.93
N PHE A 27 -2.36 5.64 -1.15
CA PHE A 27 -1.25 5.51 -0.21
C PHE A 27 -1.42 6.38 1.04
N ILE A 28 -1.95 7.60 0.90
CA ILE A 28 -2.34 8.42 2.05
C ILE A 28 -3.39 7.67 2.86
N PHE A 29 -4.40 7.13 2.19
CA PHE A 29 -5.48 6.39 2.82
C PHE A 29 -4.97 5.15 3.56
N ARG A 30 -4.08 4.36 2.94
CA ARG A 30 -3.42 3.21 3.58
C ARG A 30 -2.65 3.59 4.85
N SER A 31 -2.10 4.80 4.91
CA SER A 31 -1.43 5.37 6.09
C SER A 31 -2.43 5.72 7.20
N GLU A 32 -3.60 6.23 6.85
CA GLU A 32 -4.68 6.45 7.82
C GLU A 32 -5.22 5.12 8.39
N ILE A 33 -5.33 4.08 7.57
CA ILE A 33 -5.68 2.73 8.04
C ILE A 33 -4.62 2.21 9.01
N GLN A 34 -3.33 2.40 8.71
CA GLN A 34 -2.24 1.93 9.56
C GLN A 34 -2.32 2.48 10.98
N LYS A 35 -2.65 3.77 11.14
CA LYS A 35 -2.86 4.42 12.44
C LYS A 35 -3.96 3.77 13.27
N LYS A 36 -4.90 3.08 12.61
CA LYS A 36 -6.07 2.44 13.20
C LYS A 36 -6.01 0.92 13.13
N TYR A 37 -4.88 0.34 12.71
CA TYR A 37 -4.77 -1.09 12.43
C TYR A 37 -5.15 -1.98 13.63
N THR A 38 -4.82 -1.53 14.85
CA THR A 38 -5.11 -2.28 16.08
C THR A 38 -6.60 -2.43 16.38
N ILE A 39 -7.44 -1.51 15.88
CA ILE A 39 -8.89 -1.51 16.09
C ILE A 39 -9.67 -2.11 14.91
N LEU A 40 -8.99 -2.52 13.83
CA LEU A 40 -9.62 -3.23 12.72
C LEU A 40 -10.12 -4.61 13.17
N SER A 41 -11.26 -5.02 12.61
CA SER A 41 -11.75 -6.39 12.75
C SER A 41 -10.80 -7.39 12.07
N LEU A 42 -10.96 -8.68 12.37
CA LEU A 42 -10.21 -9.73 11.68
C LEU A 42 -10.46 -9.69 10.17
N GLU A 43 -11.72 -9.57 9.75
CA GLU A 43 -12.12 -9.47 8.35
C GLU A 43 -11.47 -8.27 7.64
N GLU A 44 -11.44 -7.10 8.29
CA GLU A 44 -10.80 -5.90 7.74
C GLU A 44 -9.29 -6.10 7.59
N LYS A 45 -8.63 -6.76 8.54
CA LYS A 45 -7.20 -7.09 8.46
C LYS A 45 -6.90 -8.08 7.34
N GLU A 46 -7.73 -9.10 7.18
CA GLU A 46 -7.60 -10.07 6.10
C GLU A 46 -7.79 -9.42 4.73
N LEU A 47 -8.80 -8.56 4.59
CA LEU A 47 -9.01 -7.80 3.36
C LEU A 47 -7.83 -6.88 3.06
N LEU A 48 -7.35 -6.13 4.05
CA LEU A 48 -6.20 -5.24 3.89
C LEU A 48 -4.95 -6.01 3.47
N ALA A 49 -4.70 -7.17 4.07
CA ALA A 49 -3.59 -8.04 3.68
C ALA A 49 -3.71 -8.51 2.21
N ARG A 50 -4.93 -8.81 1.73
CA ARG A 50 -5.15 -9.13 0.32
C ARG A 50 -4.84 -7.93 -0.60
N CYS A 51 -5.28 -6.73 -0.24
CA CYS A 51 -4.97 -5.52 -1.01
C CYS A 51 -3.46 -5.22 -1.02
N ASP A 52 -2.79 -5.36 0.12
CA ASP A 52 -1.33 -5.21 0.22
C ASP A 52 -0.59 -6.24 -0.66
N LEU A 53 -1.07 -7.49 -0.74
CA LEU A 53 -0.54 -8.50 -1.67
C LEU A 53 -0.74 -8.12 -3.14
N ILE A 54 -1.85 -7.46 -3.50
CA ILE A 54 -2.08 -6.95 -4.86
C ILE A 54 -1.07 -5.85 -5.16
N LEU A 55 -0.88 -4.89 -4.26
CA LEU A 55 0.13 -3.85 -4.40
C LEU A 55 1.54 -4.45 -4.57
N LEU A 56 1.89 -5.48 -3.81
CA LEU A 56 3.18 -6.17 -3.94
C LEU A 56 3.36 -6.86 -5.29
N LYS A 57 2.33 -7.56 -5.80
CA LYS A 57 2.33 -8.15 -7.15
C LYS A 57 2.52 -7.08 -8.23
N ASN A 58 1.98 -5.88 -7.98
CA ASN A 58 2.06 -4.74 -8.89
C ASN A 58 3.18 -3.74 -8.54
N ALA A 59 4.09 -4.05 -7.60
CA ALA A 59 5.00 -3.06 -6.99
C ALA A 59 5.82 -2.27 -8.03
N LYS A 60 6.32 -2.94 -9.07
CA LYS A 60 7.07 -2.27 -10.15
C LYS A 60 6.19 -1.34 -10.99
N LYS A 61 4.94 -1.72 -11.25
CA LYS A 61 3.97 -0.86 -11.98
C LYS A 61 3.59 0.34 -11.11
N ALA A 62 3.26 0.11 -9.85
CA ALA A 62 2.94 1.14 -8.88
C ALA A 62 4.10 2.14 -8.69
N LEU A 63 5.33 1.66 -8.54
CA LEU A 63 6.53 2.48 -8.48
C LEU A 63 6.66 3.38 -9.72
N ASN A 64 6.60 2.80 -10.91
CA ASN A 64 6.72 3.55 -12.16
C ASN A 64 5.58 4.58 -12.33
N HIS A 65 4.37 4.21 -11.94
CA HIS A 65 3.19 5.05 -12.06
C HIS A 65 3.27 6.25 -11.11
N LEU A 66 3.54 6.01 -9.83
CA LEU A 66 3.58 7.05 -8.80
C LEU A 66 4.84 7.93 -8.88
N SER A 67 5.94 7.40 -9.45
CA SER A 67 7.19 8.17 -9.67
C SER A 67 7.01 9.39 -10.58
N LYS A 68 5.88 9.50 -11.29
CA LYS A 68 5.52 10.70 -12.06
C LYS A 68 5.29 11.93 -11.16
N ILE A 69 4.91 11.73 -9.90
CA ILE A 69 4.55 12.81 -8.98
C ILE A 69 5.21 12.69 -7.59
N TYR A 70 5.83 11.55 -7.28
CA TYR A 70 6.43 11.29 -5.97
C TYR A 70 7.89 10.82 -6.09
N ASN A 71 8.78 11.39 -5.29
CA ASN A 71 10.18 10.98 -5.24
C ASN A 71 10.44 10.00 -4.09
N PHE A 72 10.41 8.70 -4.38
CA PHE A 72 10.61 7.64 -3.38
C PHE A 72 11.96 7.72 -2.63
N LYS A 73 13.01 8.24 -3.28
CA LYS A 73 14.32 8.39 -2.64
C LYS A 73 14.32 9.40 -1.49
N GLU A 74 13.35 10.31 -1.48
CA GLU A 74 13.19 11.35 -0.48
C GLU A 74 12.09 11.01 0.54
N SER A 75 11.54 9.79 0.49
CA SER A 75 10.51 9.33 1.43
C SER A 75 11.02 9.39 2.87
N LYS A 76 10.29 10.12 3.70
CA LYS A 76 10.50 10.23 5.15
C LYS A 76 9.48 9.43 5.95
N ALA A 77 8.61 8.67 5.27
CA ALA A 77 7.60 7.87 5.93
C ALA A 77 8.27 6.80 6.80
N PRO A 78 7.67 6.45 7.95
CA PRO A 78 8.16 5.35 8.79
C PRO A 78 8.10 4.02 8.03
N ILE A 79 8.90 3.03 8.45
CA ILE A 79 9.04 1.77 7.71
C ILE A 79 7.76 0.92 7.76
N GLU A 80 6.94 1.11 8.79
CA GLU A 80 5.61 0.52 8.95
C GLU A 80 4.66 0.97 7.82
N GLU A 81 4.97 2.09 7.16
CA GLU A 81 4.30 2.58 5.96
C GLU A 81 5.10 2.23 4.69
N TRP A 82 5.47 0.95 4.57
CA TRP A 82 6.36 0.44 3.53
C TRP A 82 5.93 0.76 2.09
N TRP A 83 4.64 1.01 1.83
CA TRP A 83 4.16 1.41 0.50
C TRP A 83 4.75 2.76 0.05
N TRP A 84 5.19 3.63 0.96
CA TRP A 84 5.96 4.84 0.62
C TRP A 84 7.44 4.56 0.29
N HIS A 85 7.85 3.29 0.29
CA HIS A 85 9.20 2.81 0.02
C HIS A 85 9.21 1.73 -1.07
N LEU A 86 8.31 1.84 -2.06
CA LEU A 86 8.23 0.85 -3.14
C LEU A 86 9.54 0.68 -3.93
N ASP A 87 10.38 1.72 -4.02
CA ASP A 87 11.70 1.62 -4.61
C ASP A 87 12.57 0.58 -3.90
N LYS A 88 12.54 0.57 -2.55
CA LYS A 88 13.25 -0.39 -1.71
C LYS A 88 12.60 -1.77 -1.70
N VAL A 89 11.28 -1.85 -1.88
CA VAL A 89 10.57 -3.13 -2.05
C VAL A 89 10.97 -3.78 -3.38
N VAL A 90 10.97 -2.99 -4.46
CA VAL A 90 11.33 -3.46 -5.81
C VAL A 90 12.81 -3.81 -5.91
N SER A 91 13.70 -3.06 -5.22
CA SER A 91 15.13 -3.38 -5.17
C SER A 91 15.45 -4.59 -4.27
N GLY A 92 14.52 -4.99 -3.38
CA GLY A 92 14.71 -6.07 -2.42
C GLY A 92 15.45 -5.66 -1.14
N GLU A 93 15.68 -4.37 -0.93
CA GLU A 93 16.21 -3.81 0.32
C GLU A 93 15.20 -3.96 1.47
N ILE A 94 13.91 -3.84 1.18
CA ILE A 94 12.82 -4.18 2.11
C ILE A 94 12.27 -5.56 1.71
N LYS A 95 12.32 -6.50 2.64
CA LYS A 95 11.66 -7.80 2.53
C LYS A 95 10.51 -7.86 3.54
N LEU A 96 9.28 -7.88 3.04
CA LEU A 96 8.10 -8.05 3.86
C LEU A 96 7.91 -9.55 4.13
N ILE A 97 7.94 -9.92 5.40
CA ILE A 97 7.64 -11.29 5.83
C ILE A 97 6.16 -11.33 6.17
N ALA A 98 5.39 -12.13 5.43
CA ALA A 98 4.03 -12.45 5.81
C ALA A 98 4.10 -13.36 7.03
N ASN A 99 3.92 -12.80 8.23
CA ASN A 99 3.66 -13.60 9.40
C ASN A 99 2.19 -14.01 9.32
N ALA A 100 1.94 -15.25 8.87
CA ALA A 100 0.67 -15.89 9.15
C ALA A 100 0.58 -16.01 10.67
N THR A 101 -0.24 -15.16 11.29
CA THR A 101 -0.64 -15.36 12.69
C THR A 101 -1.41 -16.67 12.76
N GLU A 102 -0.83 -17.63 13.49
CA GLU A 102 -1.47 -18.87 13.95
C GLU A 102 -2.76 -18.59 14.75
#